data_AF-A0A402AAK3-F1
#
_entry.id   AF-A0A402AAK3-F1
#
_cell.length_a   1.000
_cell.length_b   1.000
_cell.length_c   1.000
_cell.angle_alpha   90.00
_cell.angle_beta   90.00
_cell.angle_gamma   90.00
#
_symmetry.space_group_name_H-M   'P 1'
#
loop_
_entity.id
_entity.type
_entity.pdbx_description
1 polymer ?
#
loop_
_entity_poly.entity_id
_entity_poly.type
_entity_poly.pdbx_seq_one_letter_code
_entity_poly.pdbx_strand_id
1 'polypeptide(L)' 'MSQSQVSLLIDELRSLDSLEPRSIKLHGEAEILHLEEGFRGPGTYIVITPKVSWSSGIEGPAFQDGKPVIKKIIWK' A
#
# COMPACT_ATOMS: atom_id res chain seq x y z
N MET A 1 26.14 4.50 1.14
CA MET A 1 25.26 3.39 0.73
C MET A 1 23.89 3.99 0.48
N SER A 2 23.31 3.85 -0.72
CA SER A 2 21.96 4.37 -0.97
C SER A 2 20.95 3.51 -0.21
N GLN A 3 20.05 4.15 0.55
CA GLN A 3 18.99 3.45 1.25
C GLN A 3 17.77 3.33 0.33
N SER A 4 17.60 2.17 -0.28
CA SER A 4 16.48 1.86 -1.20
C SER A 4 15.25 1.31 -0.48
N GLN A 5 15.29 1.14 0.84
CA GLN A 5 14.14 0.61 1.59
C GLN A 5 13.01 1.63 1.66
N VAL A 6 11.77 1.18 1.49
CA VAL A 6 10.58 2.02 1.59
C VAL A 6 9.55 1.41 2.52
N SER A 7 8.84 2.29 3.23
CA SER A 7 7.58 1.99 3.93
C SER A 7 6.52 2.96 3.43
N LEU A 8 5.44 2.43 2.85
CA LEU A 8 4.31 3.20 2.34
C LEU A 8 3.04 2.77 3.06
N LEU A 9 2.26 3.75 3.53
CA LEU A 9 0.91 3.56 4.05
C LEU A 9 -0.03 4.40 3.18
N ILE A 10 -1.09 3.76 2.70
CA ILE A 10 -2.22 4.39 2.03
C ILE A 10 -3.43 4.07 2.90
N ASP A 11 -4.12 5.09 3.37
CA ASP A 11 -5.38 4.94 4.07
C ASP A 11 -6.47 5.81 3.44
N GLU A 12 -7.71 5.39 3.67
CA GLU A 12 -8.89 6.13 3.28
C GLU A 12 -10.07 5.74 4.16
N LEU A 13 -11.14 6.51 4.04
CA LEU A 13 -12.45 6.16 4.57
C LEU A 13 -13.32 5.62 3.44
N ARG A 14 -13.95 4.46 3.63
CA ARG A 14 -14.81 3.86 2.59
C ARG A 14 -15.98 4.78 2.21
N SER A 15 -16.61 5.38 3.22
CA SER A 15 -17.73 6.33 3.08
C SER A 15 -17.84 7.18 4.35
N LEU A 16 -18.39 8.38 4.23
CA LEU A 16 -18.77 9.23 5.37
C LEU A 16 -19.96 8.65 6.16
N ASP A 17 -20.74 7.74 5.57
CA ASP A 17 -21.90 7.15 6.24
C ASP A 17 -21.52 6.01 7.19
N SER A 18 -20.62 5.12 6.75
CA SER A 18 -20.20 3.96 7.56
C SER A 18 -18.97 4.25 8.41
N LEU A 19 -18.18 5.27 8.04
CA LEU A 19 -16.89 5.61 8.65
C LEU A 19 -15.93 4.40 8.74
N GLU A 20 -16.08 3.43 7.84
CA GLU A 20 -15.24 2.23 7.83
C GLU A 20 -13.85 2.57 7.30
N PRO A 21 -12.78 2.39 8.11
CA PRO A 21 -11.42 2.66 7.65
C PRO A 21 -10.96 1.57 6.68
N ARG A 22 -10.17 1.97 5.70
CA ARG A 22 -9.45 1.05 4.82
C ARG A 22 -7.99 1.46 4.75
N SER A 23 -7.09 0.49 4.70
CA SER A 23 -5.66 0.77 4.56
C SER A 23 -4.90 -0.32 3.85
N ILE A 24 -3.81 0.09 3.20
CA ILE A 24 -2.76 -0.76 2.65
C ILE A 24 -1.43 -0.21 3.17
N LYS A 25 -0.65 -1.06 3.84
CA LYS A 25 0.74 -0.80 4.19
C LYS A 25 1.63 -1.73 3.40
N LEU A 26 2.80 -1.27 2.97
CA LEU A 26 3.84 -2.13 2.43
C LEU A 26 5.22 -1.71 2.90
N HIS A 27 6.11 -2.69 3.03
CA HIS A 27 7.54 -2.47 3.03
C HIS A 27 8.15 -3.12 1.79
N GLY A 28 9.16 -2.47 1.23
CA GLY A 28 9.84 -2.99 0.05
C GLY A 28 11.11 -2.24 -0.29
N GLU A 29 11.45 -2.30 -1.57
CA GLU A 29 12.55 -1.55 -2.18
C GLU A 29 11.96 -0.51 -3.15
N ALA A 30 12.61 0.65 -3.26
CA ALA A 30 12.21 1.75 -4.11
C ALA A 30 13.38 2.27 -4.94
N GLU A 31 13.09 2.58 -6.20
CA GLU A 31 14.01 3.18 -7.16
C GLU A 31 13.38 4.41 -7.79
N ILE A 32 14.18 5.42 -8.14
CA ILE A 32 13.73 6.58 -8.90
C ILE A 32 14.14 6.34 -10.35
N LEU A 33 13.16 6.16 -11.23
CA LEU A 33 13.38 5.84 -12.64
C LEU A 33 12.66 6.86 -13.53
N HIS A 34 13.24 7.18 -14.68
CA HIS A 34 12.50 7.81 -15.77
C HIS A 34 11.80 6.70 -16.55
N LEU A 35 10.47 6.75 -16.64
CA LEU A 35 9.65 5.80 -17.38
C LEU A 35 9.10 6.49 -18.61
N GLU A 36 9.25 5.89 -19.78
CA GLU A 36 8.58 6.32 -21.02
C GLU A 36 7.07 6.04 -20.98
N GLU A 37 6.67 4.96 -20.30
CA GLU A 37 5.28 4.53 -20.15
C GLU A 37 4.88 4.46 -18.67
N GLY A 38 4.61 5.62 -18.07
CA GLY A 38 4.11 5.72 -16.69
C GLY A 38 2.60 5.97 -16.60
N PHE A 39 2.03 5.91 -15.39
CA PHE A 39 0.59 6.11 -15.14
C PHE A 39 0.03 7.44 -15.69
N ARG A 40 0.87 8.48 -15.79
CA ARG A 40 0.53 9.80 -16.37
C ARG A 40 1.30 10.10 -17.66
N GLY A 41 1.84 9.08 -18.34
CA GLY A 41 2.74 9.21 -19.48
C GLY A 41 4.21 9.29 -19.07
N PRO A 42 5.11 9.72 -19.98
CA PRO A 42 6.54 9.80 -19.72
C PRO A 42 6.87 10.69 -18.51
N GLY A 43 7.81 10.28 -17.65
CA GLY A 43 8.19 11.06 -16.49
C GLY A 43 9.05 10.32 -15.47
N THR A 44 9.40 11.02 -14.38
CA THR A 44 10.14 10.44 -13.26
C THR A 44 9.19 9.87 -12.22
N TYR A 45 9.39 8.60 -11.87
CA TYR A 45 8.54 7.85 -10.95
C TYR A 45 9.37 7.21 -9.84
N ILE A 46 8.75 7.07 -8.67
CA ILE A 46 9.23 6.14 -7.64
C ILE A 46 8.60 4.79 -7.96
N VAL A 47 9.43 3.82 -8.32
CA VAL A 47 9.00 2.44 -8.59
C VAL A 47 9.27 1.62 -7.34
N ILE A 48 8.20 1.09 -6.75
CA ILE A 48 8.28 0.30 -5.51
C ILE A 48 8.07 -1.17 -5.85
N THR A 49 8.99 -2.02 -5.41
CA THR A 49 8.83 -3.48 -5.41
C THR A 49 8.48 -3.94 -3.99
N PRO A 50 7.21 -4.31 -3.72
CA PRO A 50 6.80 -4.76 -2.38
C PRO A 50 7.49 -6.08 -2.00
N LYS A 51 7.93 -6.20 -0.74
CA LYS A 51 8.40 -7.47 -0.15
C LYS A 51 7.38 -8.03 0.85
N VAL A 52 6.70 -7.14 1.57
CA VAL A 52 5.60 -7.48 2.46
C VAL A 52 4.53 -6.40 2.40
N SER A 53 3.26 -6.81 2.40
CA SER A 53 2.14 -5.89 2.54
C SER A 53 1.14 -6.35 3.59
N TRP A 54 0.36 -5.39 4.08
CA TRP A 54 -0.78 -5.58 4.96
C TRP A 54 -1.96 -4.80 4.40
N SER A 55 -3.14 -5.40 4.37
CA SER A 55 -4.39 -4.71 4.08
C SER A 55 -5.38 -4.88 5.23
N SER A 56 -6.21 -3.87 5.45
CA SER A 56 -7.35 -3.91 6.37
C SER A 56 -8.52 -3.16 5.75
N GLY A 57 -9.74 -3.70 5.86
CA GLY A 57 -10.94 -3.08 5.28
C GLY A 57 -11.09 -3.20 3.76
N ILE A 58 -10.16 -3.86 3.06
CA ILE A 58 -10.14 -4.01 1.59
C ILE A 58 -10.93 -5.25 1.15
N GLU A 59 -10.48 -6.45 1.53
CA GLU A 59 -11.15 -7.71 1.16
C GLU A 59 -12.22 -8.17 2.16
N GLY A 60 -12.30 -7.52 3.32
CA GLY A 60 -13.22 -7.82 4.41
C GLY A 60 -13.40 -6.60 5.32
N PRO A 61 -14.19 -6.71 6.41
CA PRO A 61 -14.36 -5.61 7.35
C PRO A 61 -13.03 -5.28 8.02
N ALA A 62 -12.81 -4.01 8.37
CA ALA A 62 -11.61 -3.61 9.11
C ALA A 62 -11.58 -4.20 10.53
N PHE A 63 -12.77 -4.45 11.10
CA PHE A 63 -12.94 -5.05 12.42
C PHE A 63 -13.94 -6.22 12.37
N GLN A 64 -13.64 -7.29 13.11
CA GLN A 64 -14.54 -8.40 13.37
C GLN A 64 -14.49 -8.71 14.86
N ASP A 65 -15.65 -8.75 15.52
CA ASP A 65 -15.76 -8.98 16.97
C ASP A 65 -14.87 -8.03 17.81
N GLY A 66 -14.80 -6.77 17.39
CA GLY A 66 -13.99 -5.73 18.04
C GLY A 66 -12.47 -5.83 17.81
N LYS A 67 -12.01 -6.78 16.98
CA LYS A 67 -10.59 -6.98 16.66
C LYS A 67 -10.26 -6.53 15.23
N PRO A 68 -9.09 -5.91 14.99
CA PRO A 68 -8.69 -5.55 13.64
C PRO A 68 -8.45 -6.81 12.79
N VAL A 69 -9.00 -6.82 11.58
CA VAL A 69 -8.73 -7.85 10.58
C VAL A 69 -7.66 -7.32 9.65
N ILE A 70 -6.51 -8.00 9.64
CA ILE A 70 -5.35 -7.61 8.84
C ILE A 70 -4.93 -8.81 8.01
N LYS A 71 -4.91 -8.65 6.70
CA LYS A 71 -4.35 -9.62 5.77
C LYS A 71 -2.92 -9.26 5.47
N LYS A 72 -1.98 -10.17 5.75
CA LYS A 72 -0.55 -10.01 5.44
C LYS A 72 -0.19 -10.85 4.21
N ILE A 73 0.56 -10.27 3.28
CA ILE A 73 1.13 -10.96 2.12
C ILE A 73 2.66 -10.81 2.14
N ILE A 74 3.37 -11.92 1.98
CA ILE A 74 4.81 -11.93 1.69
C ILE A 74 4.95 -12.20 0.20
N TRP A 75 5.50 -11.23 -0.52
CA TRP A 75 5.63 -11.28 -1.97
C TRP A 75 6.90 -12.07 -2.32
N LYS A 76 6.79 -12.99 -3.29
CA LYS A 76 7.90 -13.82 -3.78
C LYS A 76 8.47 -13.23 -5.05
#